data_AF-A0A523IQM3-F1
#
_entry.id   AF-A0A523IQM3-F1
#
_cell.length_a   1.000
_cell.length_b   1.000
_cell.length_c   1.000
_cell.angle_alpha   90.00
_cell.angle_beta   90.00
_cell.angle_gamma   90.00
#
_symmetry.space_group_name_H-M   'P 1'
#
loop_
_entity.id
_entity.type
_entity.pdbx_description
1 polymer ?
#
loop_
_entity_poly.entity_id
_entity_poly.type
_entity_poly.pdbx_seq_one_letter_code
_entity_poly.pdbx_strand_id
1 'polypeptide(L)'
;MGTARLLELRPARQGDPDVTLYVKGFLSRGEDPDRFGSWLACHEQLEKTHGWGRHAFGYHWPSGRFGKLTAAVGAVKGVVDVIRVVRNVRRAASLGHLGYIAGEQLATILALFVYQYMTASRNARELADELAVQLRELAARGKDVRVVAHSLGCRQVIEAAARLDPGLRPAEIHLCAPAVREDDVADKLSGLARGTTFLYYTEKDRVLDLAFTPLARGRALGFAGPRRARQRLLALDVSECFDFWVHGEYKDRFSRLVP
;
A
#
# COMPACT_ATOMS: atom_id res chain seq x y z
N MET A 1 -16.72 4.04 -11.77
CA MET A 1 -15.48 3.72 -11.05
C MET A 1 -14.83 5.04 -10.61
N GLY A 2 -14.18 5.11 -9.45
CA GLY A 2 -13.50 6.35 -9.03
C GLY A 2 -12.27 6.59 -9.89
N THR A 3 -12.04 7.84 -10.31
CA THR A 3 -10.87 8.26 -11.08
C THR A 3 -9.68 8.47 -10.14
N ALA A 4 -8.46 8.14 -10.59
CA ALA A 4 -7.28 8.48 -9.84
C ALA A 4 -7.09 10.00 -9.81
N ARG A 5 -6.59 10.54 -8.70
CA ARG A 5 -6.42 11.99 -8.52
C ARG A 5 -5.40 12.31 -7.44
N LEU A 6 -4.78 13.49 -7.57
CA LEU A 6 -4.01 14.11 -6.50
C LEU A 6 -4.95 14.81 -5.52
N LEU A 7 -4.65 14.67 -4.24
CA LEU A 7 -5.28 15.36 -3.13
C LEU A 7 -4.22 16.23 -2.48
N GLU A 8 -4.37 17.55 -2.55
CA GLU A 8 -3.45 18.46 -1.88
C GLU A 8 -3.60 18.30 -0.35
N LEU A 9 -2.52 17.89 0.31
CA LEU A 9 -2.48 17.70 1.76
C LEU A 9 -1.92 18.94 2.45
N ARG A 10 -0.92 19.55 1.81
CA ARG A 10 -0.28 20.80 2.24
C ARG A 10 0.05 21.62 1.00
N PRO A 11 -0.39 22.88 0.92
CA PRO A 11 -0.13 23.72 -0.23
C PRO A 11 1.34 24.14 -0.31
N ALA A 12 1.80 24.41 -1.53
CA ALA A 12 3.11 24.97 -1.78
C ALA A 12 3.26 26.37 -1.16
N ARG A 13 4.47 26.69 -0.69
CA ARG A 13 4.92 28.05 -0.41
C ARG A 13 5.81 28.55 -1.54
N GLN A 14 5.90 29.87 -1.65
CA GLN A 14 6.83 30.50 -2.59
C GLN A 14 8.26 30.07 -2.25
N GLY A 15 8.96 29.51 -3.24
CA GLY A 15 10.33 29.04 -3.09
C GLY A 15 10.49 27.58 -2.63
N ASP A 16 9.41 26.82 -2.38
CA ASP A 16 9.54 25.41 -2.02
C ASP A 16 10.30 24.62 -3.10
N PRO A 17 11.46 24.01 -2.83
CA PRO A 17 12.26 23.36 -3.86
C PRO A 17 11.72 21.98 -4.26
N ASP A 18 11.04 21.31 -3.34
CA ASP A 18 10.60 19.92 -3.45
C ASP A 18 9.10 19.74 -3.20
N VAL A 19 8.59 18.56 -3.58
CA VAL A 19 7.21 18.13 -3.35
C VAL A 19 7.18 16.66 -2.97
N THR A 20 6.41 16.31 -1.95
CA THR A 20 6.25 14.92 -1.51
C THR A 20 4.91 14.34 -1.97
N LEU A 21 4.94 13.18 -2.62
CA LEU A 21 3.75 12.43 -3.03
C LEU A 21 3.59 11.15 -2.22
N TYR A 22 2.48 11.02 -1.48
CA TYR A 22 2.12 9.82 -0.73
C TYR A 22 1.21 8.90 -1.53
N VAL A 23 1.63 7.65 -1.75
CA VAL A 23 0.88 6.63 -2.50
C VAL A 23 0.57 5.44 -1.59
N LYS A 24 -0.70 5.27 -1.22
CA LYS A 24 -1.14 4.17 -0.34
C LYS A 24 -1.44 2.89 -1.13
N GLY A 25 -1.35 1.76 -0.45
CA GLY A 25 -1.73 0.46 -0.99
C GLY A 25 -3.16 0.04 -0.67
N PHE A 26 -3.31 -1.27 -0.52
CA PHE A 26 -4.57 -1.92 -0.19
C PHE A 26 -5.06 -1.47 1.19
N LEU A 27 -6.23 -0.86 1.25
CA LEU A 27 -6.78 -0.27 2.48
C LEU A 27 -7.30 -1.36 3.41
N SER A 28 -6.90 -1.30 4.67
CA SER A 28 -7.45 -2.16 5.71
C SER A 28 -8.91 -1.77 6.04
N ARG A 29 -9.60 -2.63 6.81
CA ARG A 29 -11.02 -2.44 7.12
C ARG A 29 -11.24 -1.11 7.88
N GLY A 30 -11.93 -0.17 7.25
CA GLY A 30 -12.26 1.14 7.84
C GLY A 30 -11.32 2.27 7.44
N GLU A 31 -10.29 2.00 6.63
CA GLU A 31 -9.47 3.06 6.05
C GLU A 31 -10.15 3.68 4.83
N ASP A 32 -10.18 5.01 4.84
CA ASP A 32 -10.65 5.82 3.71
C ASP A 32 -9.46 6.12 2.78
N PRO A 33 -9.56 5.85 1.46
CA PRO A 33 -8.49 6.17 0.51
C PRO A 33 -8.05 7.64 0.60
N ASP A 34 -8.96 8.56 0.90
CA ASP A 34 -8.72 10.00 0.91
C ASP A 34 -8.17 10.50 2.26
N ARG A 35 -8.13 9.65 3.29
CA ARG A 35 -7.72 10.05 4.64
C ARG A 35 -6.23 9.89 4.86
N PHE A 36 -5.44 10.93 4.58
CA PHE A 36 -3.97 10.93 4.74
C PHE A 36 -3.49 11.44 6.11
N GLY A 37 -4.35 11.54 7.12
CA GLY A 37 -4.03 12.16 8.42
C GLY A 37 -2.74 11.66 9.09
N SER A 38 -2.54 10.34 9.23
CA SER A 38 -1.30 9.79 9.79
C SER A 38 -0.06 10.14 8.97
N TRP A 39 -0.15 10.00 7.64
CA TRP A 39 0.95 10.38 6.74
C TRP A 39 1.27 11.86 6.83
N LEU A 40 0.26 12.71 6.97
CA LEU A 40 0.43 14.14 7.17
C LEU A 40 1.11 14.46 8.50
N ALA A 41 0.73 13.78 9.59
CA ALA A 41 1.38 13.94 10.88
C ALA A 41 2.87 13.52 10.81
N CYS A 42 3.19 12.41 10.13
CA CYS A 42 4.57 12.02 9.86
C CYS A 42 5.31 13.06 9.01
N HIS A 43 4.65 13.62 7.99
CA HIS A 43 5.24 14.64 7.13
C HIS A 43 5.63 15.90 7.91
N GLU A 44 4.77 16.36 8.82
CA GLU A 44 5.07 17.51 9.68
C GLU A 44 6.28 17.25 10.60
N GLN A 45 6.48 16.00 11.01
CA GLN A 45 7.66 15.62 11.75
C GLN A 45 8.90 15.62 10.84
N LEU A 46 8.80 15.09 9.63
CA LEU A 46 9.88 15.10 8.62
C LEU A 46 10.30 16.53 8.23
N GLU A 47 9.35 17.45 8.09
CA GLU A 47 9.62 18.88 7.89
C GLU A 47 10.53 19.42 9.00
N LYS A 48 10.23 19.09 10.26
CA LYS A 48 10.97 19.58 11.43
C LYS A 48 12.32 18.88 11.66
N THR A 49 12.42 17.60 11.31
CA THR A 49 13.55 16.74 11.72
C THR A 49 14.52 16.41 10.59
N HIS A 50 14.04 16.39 9.35
CA HIS A 50 14.82 16.01 8.16
C HIS A 50 14.84 17.12 7.10
N GLY A 51 14.25 18.28 7.40
CA GLY A 51 14.24 19.44 6.50
C GLY A 51 13.46 19.20 5.20
N TRP A 52 12.50 18.27 5.19
CA TRP A 52 11.65 18.04 4.02
C TRP A 52 10.81 19.27 3.71
N GLY A 53 10.59 19.56 2.42
CA GLY A 53 9.65 20.60 2.02
C GLY A 53 8.24 20.31 2.49
N ARG A 54 7.49 21.38 2.77
CA ARG A 54 6.12 21.30 3.29
C ARG A 54 5.09 20.84 2.25
N HIS A 55 5.36 21.07 0.97
CA HIS A 55 4.41 20.81 -0.10
C HIS A 55 4.17 19.31 -0.28
N ALA A 56 2.93 18.87 -0.11
CA ALA A 56 2.61 17.45 -0.11
C ALA A 56 1.25 17.12 -0.74
N PHE A 57 1.22 16.01 -1.47
CA PHE A 57 0.03 15.42 -2.06
C PHE A 57 -0.19 13.98 -1.58
N GLY A 58 -1.45 13.59 -1.49
CA GLY A 58 -1.87 12.20 -1.44
C GLY A 58 -2.36 11.77 -2.83
N TYR A 59 -1.97 10.59 -3.27
CA TYR A 59 -2.47 10.00 -4.51
C TYR A 59 -3.61 9.03 -4.21
N HIS A 60 -4.81 9.37 -4.66
CA HIS A 60 -5.96 8.48 -4.65
C HIS A 60 -5.95 7.63 -5.91
N TRP A 61 -6.13 6.32 -5.75
CA TRP A 61 -6.37 5.39 -6.85
C TRP A 61 -7.29 4.26 -6.38
N PRO A 62 -8.00 3.56 -7.29
CA PRO A 62 -8.94 2.50 -6.95
C PRO A 62 -8.19 1.21 -6.52
N SER A 63 -7.61 1.24 -5.33
CA SER A 63 -6.86 0.14 -4.71
C SER A 63 -7.74 -0.92 -4.02
N GLY A 64 -9.07 -0.80 -4.11
CA GLY A 64 -10.04 -1.72 -3.50
C GLY A 64 -10.86 -1.08 -2.36
N ARG A 65 -12.01 -1.69 -2.00
CA ARG A 65 -12.90 -1.24 -0.91
C ARG A 65 -13.28 -2.42 0.00
N PHE A 66 -12.34 -2.87 0.81
CA PHE A 66 -12.54 -4.02 1.71
C PHE A 66 -13.69 -3.82 2.71
N GLY A 67 -13.83 -2.61 3.26
CA GLY A 67 -14.85 -2.29 4.27
C GLY A 67 -16.29 -2.37 3.77
N LYS A 68 -16.59 -1.91 2.55
CA LYS A 68 -17.98 -1.89 2.04
C LYS A 68 -18.46 -3.27 1.62
N LEU A 69 -17.57 -4.10 1.05
CA LEU A 69 -17.95 -5.43 0.57
C LEU A 69 -18.18 -6.41 1.73
N THR A 70 -17.32 -6.38 2.76
CA THR A 70 -17.50 -7.20 3.97
C THR A 70 -18.75 -6.80 4.77
N ALA A 71 -19.07 -5.50 4.85
CA ALA A 71 -20.30 -5.02 5.48
C ALA A 71 -21.56 -5.45 4.70
N ALA A 72 -21.54 -5.37 3.37
CA ALA A 72 -22.66 -5.81 2.53
C ALA A 72 -22.84 -7.33 2.55
N VAL A 73 -21.76 -8.10 2.47
CA VAL A 73 -21.80 -9.57 2.56
C VAL A 73 -22.23 -10.01 3.95
N GLY A 74 -21.73 -9.36 5.01
CA GLY A 74 -22.17 -9.62 6.40
C GLY A 74 -23.65 -9.30 6.64
N ALA A 75 -24.17 -8.22 6.05
CA ALA A 75 -25.59 -7.85 6.16
C ALA A 75 -26.51 -8.81 5.39
N VAL A 76 -26.13 -9.20 4.16
CA VAL A 76 -26.93 -10.12 3.34
C VAL A 76 -26.87 -11.56 3.88
N LYS A 77 -25.70 -12.04 4.33
CA LYS A 77 -25.59 -13.35 4.98
C LYS A 77 -26.23 -13.37 6.35
N GLY A 78 -26.18 -12.28 7.14
CA GLY A 78 -26.84 -12.22 8.45
C GLY A 78 -28.34 -12.48 8.38
N VAL A 79 -29.01 -12.01 7.32
CA VAL A 79 -30.44 -12.30 7.09
C VAL A 79 -30.67 -13.74 6.63
N VAL A 80 -29.85 -14.25 5.71
CA VAL A 80 -29.97 -15.63 5.19
C VAL A 80 -29.61 -16.68 6.24
N ASP A 81 -28.57 -16.45 7.04
CA ASP A 81 -28.10 -17.34 8.10
C ASP A 81 -29.06 -17.31 9.30
N VAL A 82 -29.67 -16.17 9.65
CA VAL A 82 -30.74 -16.13 10.67
C VAL A 82 -31.96 -16.92 10.22
N ILE A 83 -32.39 -16.77 8.95
CA ILE A 83 -33.52 -17.55 8.41
C ILE A 83 -33.19 -19.06 8.39
N ARG A 84 -31.96 -19.43 8.00
CA ARG A 84 -31.53 -20.83 7.91
C ARG A 84 -31.29 -21.46 9.29
N VAL A 85 -30.73 -20.71 10.24
CA VAL A 85 -30.53 -21.11 11.65
C VAL A 85 -31.88 -21.22 12.36
N VAL A 86 -32.80 -20.27 12.23
CA VAL A 86 -34.15 -20.39 12.83
C VAL A 86 -34.90 -21.61 12.27
N ARG A 87 -34.71 -21.93 10.99
CA ARG A 87 -35.33 -23.10 10.35
C ARG A 87 -34.67 -24.43 10.76
N ASN A 88 -33.36 -24.45 11.00
CA ASN A 88 -32.61 -25.66 11.38
C ASN A 88 -32.47 -25.87 12.90
N VAL A 89 -32.54 -24.83 13.73
CA VAL A 89 -32.49 -24.92 15.21
C VAL A 89 -33.75 -25.55 15.79
N ARG A 90 -34.85 -25.62 15.03
CA ARG A 90 -35.98 -26.51 15.37
C ARG A 90 -35.62 -28.00 15.31
N ARG A 91 -34.46 -28.38 14.76
CA ARG A 91 -33.98 -29.77 14.70
C ARG A 91 -32.45 -29.83 14.91
N ALA A 92 -32.06 -30.00 16.18
CA ALA A 92 -30.74 -30.47 16.62
C ALA A 92 -29.52 -29.62 16.19
N ALA A 93 -29.13 -28.67 17.05
CA ALA A 93 -27.85 -27.96 16.91
C ALA A 93 -26.70 -28.81 17.50
N SER A 94 -26.04 -29.62 16.67
CA SER A 94 -24.75 -30.22 17.02
C SER A 94 -23.62 -29.19 16.85
N LEU A 95 -22.61 -29.25 17.73
CA LEU A 95 -21.39 -28.41 17.70
C LEU A 95 -20.70 -28.35 16.32
N GLY A 96 -20.90 -29.36 15.46
CA GLY A 96 -20.39 -29.39 14.09
C GLY A 96 -20.96 -28.31 13.16
N HIS A 97 -22.22 -27.88 13.37
CA HIS A 97 -22.83 -26.83 12.55
C HIS A 97 -22.23 -25.44 12.84
N LEU A 98 -21.85 -25.17 14.10
CA LEU A 98 -21.15 -23.94 14.47
C LEU A 98 -19.74 -23.89 13.88
N GLY A 99 -19.02 -25.01 13.87
CA GLY A 99 -17.72 -25.12 13.21
C GLY A 99 -17.79 -24.92 11.68
N TYR A 100 -18.82 -25.48 11.04
CA TYR A 100 -19.06 -25.31 9.60
C TYR A 100 -19.38 -23.85 9.23
N ILE A 101 -20.21 -23.17 10.01
CA ILE A 101 -20.57 -21.75 9.78
C ILE A 101 -19.33 -20.85 9.95
N ALA A 102 -18.51 -21.09 10.97
CA ALA A 102 -17.26 -20.36 11.16
C ALA A 102 -16.27 -20.59 9.99
N GLY A 103 -16.19 -21.83 9.48
CA GLY A 103 -15.38 -22.20 8.32
C GLY A 103 -15.82 -21.50 7.02
N GLU A 104 -17.12 -21.49 6.72
CA GLU A 104 -17.64 -20.82 5.51
C GLU A 104 -17.43 -19.30 5.52
N GLN A 105 -17.58 -18.66 6.68
CA GLN A 105 -17.37 -17.22 6.81
C GLN A 105 -15.89 -16.88 6.59
N LEU A 106 -14.98 -17.66 7.16
CA LEU A 106 -13.54 -17.49 6.96
C LEU A 106 -13.16 -17.68 5.48
N ALA A 107 -13.70 -18.71 4.82
CA ALA A 107 -13.45 -18.96 3.40
C ALA A 107 -13.97 -17.83 2.50
N THR A 108 -15.15 -17.28 2.80
CA THR A 108 -15.72 -16.15 2.04
C THR A 108 -14.87 -14.88 2.22
N ILE A 109 -14.46 -14.57 3.45
CA ILE A 109 -13.60 -13.41 3.75
C ILE A 109 -12.26 -13.55 3.03
N LEU A 110 -11.68 -14.75 3.05
CA LEU A 110 -10.43 -15.05 2.36
C LEU A 110 -10.58 -14.90 0.84
N ALA A 111 -11.62 -15.48 0.23
CA ALA A 111 -11.86 -15.37 -1.21
C ALA A 111 -12.06 -13.91 -1.66
N LEU A 112 -12.80 -13.12 -0.87
CA LEU A 112 -12.96 -11.68 -1.13
C LEU A 112 -11.65 -10.91 -0.99
N PHE A 113 -10.84 -11.26 0.01
CA PHE A 113 -9.50 -10.70 0.16
C PHE A 113 -8.63 -11.02 -1.06
N VAL A 114 -8.59 -12.28 -1.49
CA VAL A 114 -7.85 -12.71 -2.69
C VAL A 114 -8.31 -11.94 -3.93
N TYR A 115 -9.62 -11.92 -4.19
CA TYR A 115 -10.18 -11.23 -5.35
C TYR A 115 -9.80 -9.75 -5.36
N GLN A 116 -9.90 -9.08 -4.21
CA GLN A 116 -9.56 -7.67 -4.09
C GLN A 116 -8.06 -7.42 -4.23
N TYR A 117 -7.21 -8.26 -3.64
CA TYR A 117 -5.77 -8.19 -3.84
C TYR A 117 -5.39 -8.36 -5.31
N MET A 118 -5.96 -9.35 -6.01
CA MET A 118 -5.72 -9.57 -7.44
C MET A 118 -6.20 -8.39 -8.29
N THR A 119 -7.38 -7.85 -7.98
CA THR A 119 -7.94 -6.67 -8.65
C THR A 119 -7.04 -5.46 -8.43
N ALA A 120 -6.61 -5.20 -7.20
CA ALA A 120 -5.77 -4.07 -6.86
C ALA A 120 -4.37 -4.22 -7.47
N SER A 121 -3.82 -5.45 -7.55
CA SER A 121 -2.53 -5.73 -8.19
C SER A 121 -2.60 -5.50 -9.69
N ARG A 122 -3.72 -5.84 -10.34
CA ARG A 122 -3.98 -5.51 -11.74
C ARG A 122 -4.12 -4.00 -11.94
N ASN A 123 -4.95 -3.34 -11.13
CA ASN A 123 -5.16 -1.90 -11.18
C ASN A 123 -3.86 -1.12 -10.96
N ALA A 124 -2.97 -1.58 -10.07
CA ALA A 124 -1.66 -0.97 -9.85
C ALA A 124 -0.78 -0.96 -11.10
N ARG A 125 -0.94 -1.94 -12.00
CA ARG A 125 -0.23 -1.96 -13.29
C ARG A 125 -0.93 -1.13 -14.35
N GLU A 126 -2.25 -1.26 -14.45
CA GLU A 126 -3.07 -0.59 -15.47
C GLU A 126 -3.08 0.93 -15.24
N LEU A 127 -3.14 1.39 -13.99
CA LEU A 127 -3.21 2.80 -13.62
C LEU A 127 -1.84 3.42 -13.32
N ALA A 128 -0.74 2.71 -13.60
CA ALA A 128 0.59 3.27 -13.44
C ALA A 128 0.90 4.34 -14.51
N ASP A 129 0.20 4.36 -15.65
CA ASP A 129 0.34 5.42 -16.66
C ASP A 129 -0.20 6.74 -16.15
N GLU A 130 -1.37 6.71 -15.49
CA GLU A 130 -1.96 7.88 -14.85
C GLU A 130 -1.02 8.44 -13.78
N LEU A 131 -0.44 7.59 -12.93
CA LEU A 131 0.55 8.03 -11.94
C LEU A 131 1.82 8.59 -12.60
N ALA A 132 2.31 7.98 -13.68
CA ALA A 132 3.47 8.50 -14.42
C ALA A 132 3.20 9.89 -15.01
N VAL A 133 2.00 10.14 -15.55
CA VAL A 133 1.58 11.47 -16.01
C VAL A 133 1.63 12.48 -14.86
N GLN A 134 1.06 12.14 -13.70
CA GLN A 134 1.07 13.02 -12.53
C GLN A 134 2.50 13.32 -12.03
N LEU A 135 3.38 12.30 -12.00
CA LEU A 135 4.79 12.50 -11.63
C LEU A 135 5.52 13.41 -12.62
N ARG A 136 5.28 13.23 -13.93
CA ARG A 136 5.85 14.08 -14.98
C ARG A 136 5.39 15.53 -14.84
N GLU A 137 4.10 15.75 -14.58
CA GLU A 137 3.54 17.09 -14.37
C GLU A 137 4.13 17.79 -13.14
N LEU A 138 4.33 17.05 -12.04
CA LEU A 138 4.99 17.58 -10.85
C LEU A 138 6.47 17.92 -11.13
N ALA A 139 7.19 17.04 -11.84
CA ALA A 139 8.58 17.28 -12.22
C ALA A 139 8.74 18.47 -13.19
N ALA A 140 7.81 18.62 -14.15
CA ALA A 140 7.81 19.70 -15.13
C ALA A 140 7.64 21.10 -14.51
N ARG A 141 7.11 21.19 -13.28
CA ARG A 141 7.04 22.43 -12.49
C ARG A 141 8.38 22.80 -11.84
N GLY A 142 9.47 22.12 -12.21
CA GLY A 142 10.83 22.36 -11.70
C GLY A 142 11.01 21.94 -10.24
N LYS A 143 10.17 21.04 -9.73
CA LYS A 143 10.25 20.55 -8.34
C LYS A 143 11.00 19.24 -8.28
N ASP A 144 11.79 19.07 -7.22
CA ASP A 144 12.28 17.74 -6.86
C ASP A 144 11.15 16.92 -6.25
N VAL A 145 10.71 15.92 -7.00
CA VAL A 145 9.61 15.04 -6.57
C VAL A 145 10.18 13.93 -5.69
N ARG A 146 9.67 13.82 -4.47
CA ARG A 146 9.86 12.69 -3.57
C ARG A 146 8.60 11.86 -3.53
N VAL A 147 8.71 10.53 -3.59
CA VAL A 147 7.55 9.63 -3.51
C VAL A 147 7.66 8.74 -2.30
N VAL A 148 6.60 8.65 -1.49
CA VAL A 148 6.49 7.70 -0.38
C VAL A 148 5.34 6.76 -0.67
N ALA A 149 5.65 5.49 -0.88
CA ALA A 149 4.71 4.45 -1.25
C ALA A 149 4.59 3.42 -0.13
N HIS A 150 3.39 2.85 0.05
CA HIS A 150 3.17 1.80 1.05
C HIS A 150 2.44 0.60 0.48
N SER A 151 2.83 -0.61 0.91
CA SER A 151 2.16 -1.86 0.58
C SER A 151 2.04 -2.03 -0.96
N LEU A 152 0.83 -2.25 -1.47
CA LEU A 152 0.57 -2.38 -2.91
C LEU A 152 0.77 -1.08 -3.70
N GLY A 153 0.73 0.09 -3.04
CA GLY A 153 1.06 1.37 -3.66
C GLY A 153 2.50 1.40 -4.16
N CYS A 154 3.40 0.62 -3.53
CA CYS A 154 4.75 0.43 -4.02
C CYS A 154 4.77 -0.20 -5.41
N ARG A 155 3.86 -1.14 -5.71
CA ARG A 155 3.75 -1.73 -7.06
C ARG A 155 3.48 -0.65 -8.09
N GLN A 156 2.48 0.18 -7.83
CA GLN A 156 2.08 1.22 -8.75
C GLN A 156 3.20 2.24 -8.98
N VAL A 157 3.91 2.64 -7.92
CA VAL A 157 5.07 3.54 -8.02
C VAL A 157 6.21 2.92 -8.82
N ILE A 158 6.53 1.64 -8.59
CA ILE A 158 7.56 0.92 -9.36
C ILE A 158 7.20 0.90 -10.85
N GLU A 159 5.96 0.53 -11.18
CA GLU A 159 5.47 0.48 -12.55
C GLU A 159 5.44 1.87 -13.21
N ALA A 160 5.01 2.90 -12.49
CA ALA A 160 4.94 4.27 -13.00
C ALA A 160 6.34 4.87 -13.22
N ALA A 161 7.24 4.73 -12.26
CA ALA A 161 8.61 5.23 -12.35
C ALA A 161 9.40 4.57 -13.49
N ALA A 162 9.17 3.27 -13.73
CA ALA A 162 9.78 2.55 -14.85
C ALA A 162 9.37 3.09 -16.23
N ARG A 163 8.22 3.78 -16.34
CA ARG A 163 7.71 4.41 -17.57
C ARG A 163 8.18 5.84 -17.79
N LEU A 164 8.85 6.42 -16.81
CA LEU A 164 9.44 7.75 -16.91
C LEU A 164 10.84 7.67 -17.51
N ASP A 165 11.15 8.63 -18.38
CA ASP A 165 12.51 8.90 -18.79
C ASP A 165 13.39 9.12 -17.56
N PRO A 166 14.65 8.65 -17.53
CA PRO A 166 15.50 8.77 -16.35
C PRO A 166 15.60 10.19 -15.79
N GLY A 167 15.62 11.23 -16.62
CA GLY A 167 15.66 12.64 -16.18
C GLY A 167 14.36 13.15 -15.53
N LEU A 168 13.23 12.48 -15.79
CA LEU A 168 11.91 12.85 -15.27
C LEU A 168 11.48 12.01 -14.07
N ARG A 169 12.29 11.02 -13.67
CA ARG A 169 12.01 10.20 -12.48
C ARG A 169 12.03 11.06 -11.21
N PRO A 170 11.35 10.61 -10.13
CA PRO A 170 11.45 11.24 -8.82
C PRO A 170 12.92 11.35 -8.38
N ALA A 171 13.25 12.40 -7.64
CA ALA A 171 14.56 12.56 -7.02
C ALA A 171 14.81 11.42 -6.01
N GLU A 172 13.78 11.06 -5.27
CA GLU A 172 13.84 10.08 -4.19
C GLU A 172 12.54 9.26 -4.11
N ILE A 173 12.65 7.97 -3.82
CA ILE A 173 11.50 7.07 -3.67
C ILE A 173 11.67 6.24 -2.38
N HIS A 174 10.64 6.21 -1.54
CA HIS A 174 10.56 5.42 -0.32
C HIS A 174 9.48 4.35 -0.49
N LEU A 175 9.89 3.09 -0.49
CA LEU A 175 9.02 1.92 -0.66
C LEU A 175 8.83 1.24 0.70
N CYS A 176 7.71 1.48 1.35
CA CYS A 176 7.38 0.98 2.69
C CYS A 176 6.59 -0.34 2.59
N ALA A 177 7.14 -1.43 3.15
CA ALA A 177 6.54 -2.76 3.10
C ALA A 177 6.03 -3.17 1.71
N PRO A 178 6.87 -3.17 0.64
CA PRO A 178 6.36 -3.39 -0.72
C PRO A 178 5.68 -4.74 -0.90
N ALA A 179 4.39 -4.72 -1.22
CA ALA A 179 3.60 -5.91 -1.53
C ALA A 179 3.80 -6.30 -3.00
N VAL A 180 5.04 -6.63 -3.35
CA VAL A 180 5.46 -7.12 -4.67
C VAL A 180 6.50 -8.22 -4.53
N ARG A 181 6.54 -9.16 -5.47
CA ARG A 181 7.62 -10.14 -5.56
C ARG A 181 8.80 -9.50 -6.25
N GLU A 182 10.02 -9.83 -5.82
CA GLU A 182 11.21 -9.35 -6.54
C GLU A 182 11.23 -9.81 -8.00
N ASP A 183 10.86 -11.07 -8.28
CA ASP A 183 10.83 -11.62 -9.65
C ASP A 183 9.96 -10.79 -10.61
N ASP A 184 8.88 -10.19 -10.11
CA ASP A 184 7.94 -9.41 -10.92
C ASP A 184 8.48 -8.04 -11.35
N VAL A 185 9.49 -7.53 -10.63
CA VAL A 185 9.97 -6.14 -10.77
C VAL A 185 11.49 -6.04 -10.83
N ALA A 186 12.19 -7.16 -10.86
CA ALA A 186 13.64 -7.25 -10.74
C ALA A 186 14.39 -6.38 -11.77
N ASP A 187 13.88 -6.30 -12.99
CA ASP A 187 14.36 -5.48 -14.09
C ASP A 187 14.15 -3.98 -13.84
N LYS A 188 13.09 -3.62 -13.12
CA LYS A 188 12.67 -2.23 -12.86
C LYS A 188 13.33 -1.62 -11.62
N LEU A 189 13.71 -2.44 -10.63
CA LEU A 189 14.25 -1.95 -9.35
C LEU A 189 15.53 -1.12 -9.49
N SER A 190 16.27 -1.27 -10.59
CA SER A 190 17.49 -0.50 -10.82
C SER A 190 17.13 0.86 -11.44
N GLY A 191 17.30 1.93 -10.66
CA GLY A 191 17.12 3.30 -11.15
C GLY A 191 15.69 3.82 -11.15
N LEU A 192 14.81 3.36 -10.26
CA LEU A 192 13.45 3.91 -10.12
C LEU A 192 13.46 5.41 -9.81
N ALA A 193 14.42 5.88 -9.02
CA ALA A 193 14.67 7.28 -8.74
C ALA A 193 15.91 7.80 -9.49
N ARG A 194 15.98 9.12 -9.70
CA ARG A 194 17.20 9.79 -10.17
C ARG A 194 18.31 9.68 -9.14
N GLY A 195 17.96 9.95 -7.87
CA GLY A 195 18.82 9.79 -6.71
C GLY A 195 18.70 8.39 -6.15
N THR A 196 18.07 8.25 -4.97
CA THR A 196 18.03 7.00 -4.21
C THR A 196 16.61 6.46 -4.09
N THR A 197 16.48 5.14 -4.19
CA THR A 197 15.28 4.41 -3.78
C THR A 197 15.57 3.71 -2.46
N PHE A 198 14.78 4.00 -1.44
CA PHE A 198 14.82 3.33 -0.14
C PHE A 198 13.75 2.25 -0.10
N LEU A 199 14.11 1.03 0.31
CA LEU A 199 13.20 -0.09 0.47
C LEU A 199 13.20 -0.51 1.93
N TYR A 200 12.10 -0.26 2.63
CA TYR A 200 11.95 -0.62 4.04
C TYR A 200 11.27 -1.98 4.15
N TYR A 201 11.96 -2.93 4.78
CA TYR A 201 11.46 -4.29 4.95
C TYR A 201 11.63 -4.78 6.39
N THR A 202 10.84 -5.80 6.75
CA THR A 202 10.96 -6.49 8.04
C THR A 202 10.26 -7.84 7.98
N GLU A 203 10.93 -8.87 8.50
CA GLU A 203 10.36 -10.21 8.64
C GLU A 203 9.29 -10.29 9.75
N LYS A 204 9.07 -9.20 10.49
CA LYS A 204 7.96 -9.09 11.46
C LYS A 204 6.61 -8.79 10.79
N ASP A 205 6.58 -8.45 9.49
CA ASP A 205 5.35 -8.17 8.76
C ASP A 205 4.57 -9.45 8.42
N ARG A 206 3.80 -9.94 9.40
CA ARG A 206 2.95 -11.13 9.28
C ARG A 206 1.83 -10.98 8.25
N VAL A 207 1.42 -9.75 7.93
CA VAL A 207 0.40 -9.53 6.89
C VAL A 207 0.98 -9.92 5.54
N LEU A 208 2.20 -9.47 5.24
CA LEU A 208 2.88 -9.89 4.01
C LEU A 208 3.21 -11.39 4.03
N ASP A 209 3.70 -11.92 5.15
CA ASP A 209 4.04 -13.35 5.23
C ASP A 209 2.82 -14.26 4.98
N LEU A 210 1.73 -14.03 5.71
CA LEU A 210 0.56 -14.91 5.71
C LEU A 210 -0.43 -14.62 4.59
N ALA A 211 -0.61 -13.35 4.21
CA ALA A 211 -1.62 -12.97 3.24
C ALA A 211 -1.05 -12.85 1.82
N PHE A 212 0.19 -12.38 1.65
CA PHE A 212 0.77 -12.19 0.32
C PHE A 212 1.44 -13.46 -0.21
N THR A 213 2.25 -14.15 0.58
CA THR A 213 3.01 -15.33 0.13
C THR A 213 2.17 -16.41 -0.56
N PRO A 214 1.03 -16.86 0.00
CA PRO A 214 0.23 -17.89 -0.66
C PRO A 214 -0.41 -17.39 -1.97
N LEU A 215 -0.78 -16.10 -2.03
CA LEU A 215 -1.46 -15.52 -3.19
C LEU A 215 -0.50 -15.23 -4.34
N ALA A 216 0.67 -14.69 -4.03
CA ALA A 216 1.68 -14.33 -5.01
C ALA A 216 2.59 -15.51 -5.39
N ARG A 217 2.50 -16.63 -4.68
CA ARG A 217 3.41 -17.79 -4.81
C ARG A 217 4.88 -17.39 -4.64
N GLY A 218 5.16 -16.56 -3.63
CA GLY A 218 6.50 -16.06 -3.33
C GLY A 218 6.50 -14.96 -2.27
N ARG A 219 7.65 -14.72 -1.64
CA ARG A 219 7.79 -13.71 -0.57
C ARG A 219 7.72 -12.29 -1.12
N ALA A 220 7.07 -11.40 -0.38
CA ALA A 220 7.04 -9.97 -0.67
C ALA A 220 8.40 -9.33 -0.37
N LEU A 221 8.80 -8.34 -1.17
CA LEU A 221 9.98 -7.52 -0.91
C LEU A 221 9.90 -6.81 0.45
N GLY A 222 8.71 -6.37 0.88
CA GLY A 222 8.51 -5.76 2.19
C GLY A 222 8.71 -6.69 3.38
N PHE A 223 8.65 -7.99 3.16
CA PHE A 223 8.93 -8.99 4.19
C PHE A 223 10.40 -9.40 4.18
N ALA A 224 10.92 -9.82 3.02
CA ALA A 224 12.23 -10.47 2.92
C ALA A 224 13.39 -9.55 2.49
N GLY A 225 13.10 -8.33 2.05
CA GLY A 225 14.08 -7.49 1.34
C GLY A 225 14.45 -8.05 -0.04
N PRO A 226 15.32 -7.35 -0.80
CA PRO A 226 15.82 -7.82 -2.09
C PRO A 226 16.89 -8.90 -1.94
N ARG A 227 16.89 -9.92 -2.81
CA ARG A 227 17.91 -11.00 -2.78
C ARG A 227 19.28 -10.56 -3.28
N ARG A 228 19.36 -9.46 -4.02
CA ARG A 228 20.60 -8.93 -4.62
C ARG A 228 20.66 -7.42 -4.43
N ALA A 229 21.85 -6.91 -4.17
CA ALA A 229 22.11 -5.47 -4.21
C ALA A 229 21.78 -4.92 -5.61
N ARG A 230 21.19 -3.73 -5.66
CA ARG A 230 20.86 -3.03 -6.91
C ARG A 230 21.40 -1.61 -6.85
N GLN A 231 21.77 -1.07 -8.00
CA GLN A 231 22.26 0.30 -8.09
C GLN A 231 21.17 1.28 -7.65
N ARG A 232 21.53 2.23 -6.76
CA ARG A 232 20.62 3.26 -6.21
C ARG A 232 19.43 2.71 -5.42
N LEU A 233 19.43 1.44 -5.03
CA LEU A 233 18.45 0.86 -4.12
C LEU A 233 19.11 0.59 -2.77
N LEU A 234 18.70 1.30 -1.73
CA LEU A 234 19.11 1.04 -0.36
C LEU A 234 18.00 0.26 0.36
N ALA A 235 18.26 -1.01 0.67
CA ALA A 235 17.35 -1.83 1.46
C ALA A 235 17.66 -1.64 2.95
N LEU A 236 16.65 -1.26 3.72
CA LEU A 236 16.73 -0.97 5.15
C LEU A 236 15.86 -1.96 5.91
N ASP A 237 16.50 -2.80 6.73
CA ASP A 237 15.79 -3.62 7.71
C ASP A 237 15.30 -2.70 8.84
N VAL A 238 14.00 -2.57 8.97
CA VAL A 238 13.35 -1.74 9.99
C VAL A 238 12.74 -2.56 11.12
N SER A 239 13.17 -3.81 11.29
CA SER A 239 12.63 -4.72 12.29
C SER A 239 12.70 -4.17 13.71
N GLU A 240 13.74 -3.40 14.06
CA GLU A 240 13.85 -2.77 15.40
C GLU A 240 12.86 -1.62 15.62
N CYS A 241 12.30 -1.06 14.55
CA CYS A 241 11.36 0.06 14.63
C CYS A 241 9.92 -0.38 14.88
N PHE A 242 9.63 -1.69 14.84
CA PHE A 242 8.28 -2.24 14.96
C PHE A 242 8.19 -3.41 15.95
N ASP A 243 7.02 -3.49 16.58
CA ASP A 243 6.65 -4.56 17.50
C ASP A 243 5.83 -5.63 16.76
N PHE A 244 4.50 -5.64 16.95
CA PHE A 244 3.63 -6.72 16.48
C PHE A 244 2.77 -6.35 15.25
N TRP A 245 2.27 -5.10 15.16
CA TRP A 245 1.35 -4.66 14.11
C TRP A 245 2.04 -3.84 13.00
N VAL A 246 3.05 -4.45 12.37
CA VAL A 246 3.98 -3.72 11.50
C VAL A 246 3.34 -3.10 10.25
N HIS A 247 2.54 -3.88 9.51
CA HIS A 247 2.14 -3.49 8.14
C HIS A 247 1.41 -2.15 8.09
N GLY A 248 0.55 -1.86 9.07
CA GLY A 248 -0.24 -0.63 9.12
C GLY A 248 0.48 0.55 9.76
N GLU A 249 1.55 0.32 10.53
CA GLU A 249 2.20 1.33 11.38
C GLU A 249 3.21 2.21 10.64
N TYR A 250 3.57 1.86 9.40
CA TYR A 250 4.49 2.67 8.58
C TYR A 250 4.04 4.14 8.52
N LYS A 251 2.74 4.40 8.32
CA LYS A 251 2.18 5.76 8.25
C LYS A 251 2.34 6.59 9.53
N ASP A 252 2.59 5.94 10.67
CA ASP A 252 2.71 6.58 11.99
C ASP A 252 4.17 6.63 12.47
N ARG A 253 5.05 5.77 11.91
CA ARG A 253 6.47 5.67 12.30
C ARG A 253 7.45 6.12 11.22
N PHE A 254 6.99 6.43 10.00
CA PHE A 254 7.87 6.68 8.84
C PHE A 254 8.92 7.76 9.08
N SER A 255 8.58 8.82 9.83
CA SER A 255 9.52 9.88 10.21
C SER A 255 10.76 9.41 10.98
N ARG A 256 10.72 8.22 11.58
CA ARG A 256 11.83 7.59 12.32
C ARG A 256 12.63 6.61 11.46
N LEU A 257 12.14 6.29 10.26
CA LEU A 257 12.75 5.32 9.35
C LEU A 257 13.63 6.01 8.31
N VAL A 258 13.34 7.27 7.99
CA VAL A 258 14.13 8.06 7.03
C VAL A 258 15.55 8.23 7.58
N PRO A 259 16.59 7.87 6.81
CA PRO A 259 17.98 7.99 7.24
C PRO A 259 18.51 9.43 7.19
#